data_AF-A0A7V9NJ08-F1
#
_entry.id   AF-A0A7V9NJ08-F1
#
_cell.length_a   1.000
_cell.length_b   1.000
_cell.length_c   1.000
_cell.angle_alpha   90.00
_cell.angle_beta   90.00
_cell.angle_gamma   90.00
#
_symmetry.space_group_name_H-M   'P 1'
#
loop_
_entity.id
_entity.type
_entity.pdbx_description
1 polymer ?
#
loop_
_entity_poly.entity_id
_entity_poly.type
_entity_poly.pdbx_seq_one_letter_code
_entity_poly.pdbx_strand_id
1 'polypeptide(L)'
;MQLHFCLILFLAWPAWQTAPPVGSDAGSTAQKPPQQQGKAQPAAPTIRPEDLPVSLDRIQRALAHTPMLRFDPDDRPVFRVQVFGESPTIEDIVGPDSIRGSARYGSLTHQEFLDMVTPKDVQGYAAFSNREGATVAATSFLFQWTLQKAIQTFNETQDEHRRAAARQEVLDALSALEEARAKAGLSPK
;
A
#
# COMPACT_ATOMS: atom_id res chain seq x y z
N MET A 1 21.62 24.01 25.16
CA MET A 1 21.80 22.68 24.52
C MET A 1 20.65 22.52 23.51
N GLN A 2 20.65 23.22 22.36
CA GLN A 2 21.22 22.78 21.06
C GLN A 2 21.05 21.27 20.83
N LEU A 3 19.95 20.86 20.18
CA LEU A 3 19.82 20.55 18.74
C LEU A 3 20.78 19.46 18.26
N HIS A 4 20.23 18.28 17.89
CA HIS A 4 20.22 17.78 16.50
C HIS A 4 19.60 16.37 16.48
N PHE A 5 18.33 16.31 16.08
CA PHE A 5 17.68 15.12 15.54
C PHE A 5 18.14 15.03 14.08
N CYS A 6 19.02 14.07 13.75
CA CYS A 6 19.51 13.89 12.38
C CYS A 6 18.92 12.61 11.78
N LEU A 7 17.97 12.86 10.88
CA LEU A 7 17.41 12.01 9.86
C LEU A 7 18.52 11.44 8.96
N ILE A 8 18.68 10.11 8.87
CA ILE A 8 19.31 9.48 7.69
C ILE A 8 18.47 8.29 7.23
N LEU A 9 17.84 8.55 6.09
CA LEU A 9 17.10 7.68 5.20
C LEU A 9 18.09 7.14 4.16
N PHE A 10 18.32 5.83 4.08
CA PHE A 10 18.98 5.13 2.96
C PHE A 10 18.43 3.70 2.95
N LEU A 11 17.44 3.32 2.12
CA LEU A 11 17.48 3.15 0.66
C LEU A 11 18.77 2.48 0.17
N ALA A 12 18.88 1.18 0.44
CA ALA A 12 19.86 0.29 -0.18
C ALA A 12 19.29 -0.23 -1.52
N TRP A 13 19.74 0.36 -2.62
CA TRP A 13 19.52 -0.09 -3.99
C TRP A 13 20.77 -0.86 -4.46
N PRO A 14 20.69 -2.12 -4.92
CA PRO A 14 21.86 -2.78 -5.49
C PRO A 14 22.06 -2.36 -6.95
N ALA A 15 23.18 -1.67 -7.19
CA ALA A 15 23.68 -1.32 -8.51
C ALA A 15 24.16 -2.58 -9.27
N TRP A 16 23.76 -2.69 -10.53
CA TRP A 16 24.17 -3.74 -11.44
C TRP A 16 25.64 -3.56 -11.87
N GLN A 17 26.32 -4.69 -12.02
CA GLN A 17 27.75 -4.85 -12.26
C GLN A 17 28.20 -4.33 -13.62
N THR A 18 29.39 -3.72 -13.61
CA THR A 18 30.18 -3.29 -14.77
C THR A 18 30.99 -4.46 -15.35
N ALA A 19 31.01 -4.56 -16.69
CA ALA A 19 31.84 -5.50 -17.42
C ALA A 19 33.32 -5.02 -17.52
N PRO A 20 34.31 -5.92 -17.65
CA PRO A 20 35.73 -5.56 -17.72
C PRO A 20 36.21 -5.08 -19.11
N PRO A 21 37.34 -4.33 -19.16
CA PRO A 21 37.83 -3.65 -20.38
C PRO A 21 38.58 -4.56 -21.36
N VAL A 22 38.42 -4.25 -22.64
CA VAL A 22 39.13 -4.83 -23.79
C VAL A 22 40.58 -4.33 -23.83
N GLY A 23 41.53 -5.27 -23.86
CA GLY A 23 42.93 -5.03 -24.17
C GLY A 23 43.15 -4.86 -25.67
N SER A 24 43.99 -3.88 -26.02
CA SER A 24 44.46 -3.61 -27.38
C SER A 24 45.73 -4.42 -27.65
N ASP A 25 45.79 -5.12 -28.78
CA ASP A 25 47.05 -5.52 -29.40
C ASP A 25 46.97 -5.49 -30.93
N ALA A 26 48.15 -5.19 -31.48
CA ALA A 26 48.51 -4.77 -32.82
C ALA A 26 48.02 -5.62 -34.01
N GLY A 27 47.88 -4.96 -35.17
CA GLY A 27 47.81 -5.66 -36.46
C GLY A 27 47.30 -4.80 -37.62
N SER A 28 48.13 -3.86 -38.09
CA SER A 28 47.85 -3.07 -39.30
C SER A 28 47.93 -3.98 -40.54
N THR A 29 46.80 -4.19 -41.22
CA THR A 29 46.78 -4.50 -42.66
C THR A 29 45.79 -3.58 -43.34
N ALA A 30 46.28 -2.90 -44.37
CA ALA A 30 45.52 -1.95 -45.16
C ALA A 30 44.41 -2.67 -45.93
N GLN A 31 43.16 -2.27 -45.69
CA GLN A 31 42.03 -2.69 -46.52
C GLN A 31 41.18 -1.47 -46.86
N LYS A 32 41.25 -1.09 -48.14
CA LYS A 32 40.45 -0.04 -48.78
C LYS A 32 38.96 -0.37 -48.61
N PRO A 33 38.12 0.49 -48.00
CA PRO A 33 36.69 0.25 -47.98
C PRO A 33 36.13 0.42 -49.41
N PRO A 34 35.32 -0.53 -49.92
CA PRO A 34 34.54 -0.30 -51.11
C PRO A 34 33.48 0.77 -50.82
N GLN A 35 33.34 1.69 -51.77
CA GLN A 35 32.34 2.77 -51.74
C GLN A 35 30.95 2.22 -51.40
N GLN A 36 30.33 2.81 -50.37
CA GLN A 36 28.90 2.66 -50.09
C GLN A 36 28.11 3.12 -51.30
N GLN A 37 27.47 2.18 -51.98
CA GLN A 37 26.37 2.47 -52.90
C GLN A 37 25.24 3.11 -52.09
N GLY A 38 25.00 4.38 -52.37
CA GLY A 38 23.87 5.13 -51.82
C GLY A 38 22.56 4.44 -52.15
N LYS A 39 21.86 3.96 -51.12
CA LYS A 39 20.41 3.77 -51.21
C LYS A 39 19.80 5.15 -51.13
N ALA A 40 19.28 5.62 -52.26
CA ALA A 40 18.44 6.82 -52.32
C ALA A 40 17.30 6.68 -51.31
N GLN A 41 17.34 7.52 -50.28
CA GLN A 41 16.26 7.62 -49.30
C GLN A 41 15.14 8.43 -49.97
N PRO A 42 13.91 7.89 -50.10
CA PRO A 42 12.80 8.64 -50.66
C PRO A 42 12.55 9.88 -49.80
N ALA A 43 12.51 11.06 -50.44
CA ALA A 43 12.16 12.30 -49.77
C ALA A 43 10.79 12.14 -49.09
N ALA A 44 10.73 12.41 -47.79
CA ALA A 44 9.47 12.49 -47.07
C ALA A 44 8.59 13.56 -47.74
N PRO A 45 7.30 13.29 -48.01
CA PRO A 45 6.42 14.30 -48.58
C PRO A 45 6.34 15.48 -47.62
N THR A 46 6.74 16.66 -48.10
CA THR A 46 6.46 17.93 -47.43
C THR A 46 4.97 18.17 -47.53
N ILE A 47 4.19 17.62 -46.60
CA ILE A 47 2.76 17.92 -46.47
C ILE A 47 2.67 19.38 -46.08
N ARG A 48 2.14 20.20 -46.99
CA ARG A 48 1.95 21.61 -46.72
C ARG A 48 0.72 21.77 -45.84
N PRO A 49 0.73 22.66 -44.84
CA PRO A 49 -0.38 22.83 -43.91
C PRO A 49 -1.70 23.17 -44.62
N GLU A 50 -1.64 23.75 -45.82
CA GLU A 50 -2.78 24.01 -46.71
C GLU A 50 -3.40 22.75 -47.36
N ASP A 51 -2.69 21.61 -47.42
CA ASP A 51 -3.17 20.35 -48.01
C ASP A 51 -3.91 19.47 -46.99
N LEU A 52 -3.94 19.87 -45.71
CA LEU A 52 -4.68 19.15 -44.68
C LEU A 52 -6.14 19.62 -44.64
N PRO A 53 -7.12 18.68 -44.65
CA PRO A 53 -8.55 19.02 -44.50
C PRO A 53 -8.93 19.53 -43.09
N VAL A 54 -7.93 19.77 -42.23
CA VAL A 54 -8.07 20.21 -40.85
C VAL A 54 -7.17 21.43 -40.64
N SER A 55 -7.76 22.54 -40.20
CA SER A 55 -7.04 23.77 -39.91
C SER A 55 -6.15 23.59 -38.68
N LEU A 56 -4.83 23.51 -38.88
CA LEU A 56 -3.85 23.39 -37.80
C LEU A 56 -3.94 24.55 -36.79
N ASP A 57 -4.26 25.77 -37.25
CA ASP A 57 -4.48 26.93 -36.39
C ASP A 57 -5.63 26.74 -35.38
N ARG A 58 -6.71 26.08 -35.79
CA ARG A 58 -7.85 25.79 -34.90
C ARG A 58 -7.45 24.79 -33.83
N ILE A 59 -6.65 23.78 -34.20
CA ILE A 59 -6.15 22.77 -33.28
C ILE A 59 -5.15 23.39 -32.30
N GLN A 60 -4.21 24.19 -32.79
CA GLN A 60 -3.25 24.92 -31.96
C GLN A 60 -3.96 25.88 -30.99
N ARG A 61 -4.99 26.60 -31.45
CA ARG A 61 -5.80 27.48 -30.60
C ARG A 61 -6.60 26.70 -29.55
N ALA A 62 -7.16 25.55 -29.91
CA ALA A 62 -7.90 24.70 -28.98
C ALA A 62 -6.96 24.07 -27.93
N LEU A 63 -5.75 23.65 -28.33
CA LEU A 63 -4.73 23.13 -27.42
C LEU A 63 -4.13 24.22 -26.52
N ALA A 64 -4.02 25.45 -27.01
CA ALA A 64 -3.58 26.59 -26.20
C ALA A 64 -4.59 26.96 -25.10
N HIS A 65 -5.86 26.62 -25.29
CA HIS A 65 -6.91 26.83 -24.28
C HIS A 65 -7.14 25.53 -23.50
N THR A 66 -6.21 25.19 -22.60
CA THR A 66 -6.46 24.16 -21.58
C THR A 66 -7.56 24.67 -20.64
N PRO A 67 -8.75 24.07 -20.59
CA PRO A 67 -9.81 24.53 -19.69
C PRO A 67 -9.35 24.32 -18.25
N MET A 68 -9.03 25.41 -17.57
CA MET A 68 -8.75 25.38 -16.13
C MET A 68 -10.07 25.23 -15.40
N LEU A 69 -10.22 24.10 -14.69
CA LEU A 69 -11.30 23.92 -13.73
C LEU A 69 -11.15 25.00 -12.65
N ARG A 70 -12.06 25.98 -12.65
CA ARG A 70 -12.13 27.01 -11.61
C ARG A 70 -12.91 26.44 -10.45
N PHE A 71 -12.21 26.22 -9.35
CA PHE A 71 -12.83 25.85 -8.07
C PHE A 71 -12.95 27.13 -7.25
N ASP A 72 -14.16 27.49 -6.83
CA ASP A 72 -14.35 28.58 -5.88
C ASP A 72 -13.78 28.16 -4.52
N PRO A 73 -13.01 29.02 -3.82
CA PRO A 73 -12.40 28.67 -2.55
C PRO A 73 -13.44 28.36 -1.45
N ASP A 74 -14.65 28.91 -1.58
CA ASP A 74 -15.78 28.68 -0.68
C ASP A 74 -16.64 27.46 -1.08
N ASP A 75 -16.47 26.92 -2.29
CA ASP A 75 -17.20 25.76 -2.80
C ASP A 75 -16.24 24.58 -3.01
N ARG A 76 -15.74 24.04 -1.89
CA ARG A 76 -14.84 22.89 -1.90
C ARG A 76 -15.68 21.61 -2.13
N PRO A 77 -15.57 20.94 -3.29
CA PRO A 77 -16.37 19.75 -3.53
C PRO A 77 -15.94 18.63 -2.59
N VAL A 78 -16.86 18.20 -1.72
CA VAL A 78 -16.64 17.08 -0.79
C VAL A 78 -17.15 15.81 -1.45
N PHE A 79 -16.23 15.00 -1.97
CA PHE A 79 -16.55 13.70 -2.52
C PHE A 79 -16.63 12.65 -1.42
N ARG A 80 -17.77 11.98 -1.31
CA ARG A 80 -17.96 10.82 -0.44
C ARG A 80 -17.89 9.56 -1.29
N VAL A 81 -16.90 8.71 -1.02
CA VAL A 81 -16.78 7.41 -1.67
C VAL A 81 -17.37 6.37 -0.74
N GLN A 82 -18.37 5.64 -1.23
CA GLN A 82 -18.95 4.49 -0.54
C GLN A 82 -18.59 3.26 -1.35
N VAL A 83 -17.72 2.42 -0.79
CA VAL A 83 -17.35 1.15 -1.40
C VAL A 83 -18.32 0.10 -0.90
N PHE A 84 -19.14 -0.43 -1.81
CA PHE A 84 -20.00 -1.57 -1.53
C PHE A 84 -19.30 -2.83 -2.03
N GLY A 85 -19.12 -3.79 -1.14
CA GLY A 85 -18.53 -5.08 -1.47
C GLY A 85 -18.60 -6.03 -0.27
N GLU A 86 -18.70 -7.31 -0.58
CA GLU A 86 -18.46 -8.38 0.38
C GLU A 86 -16.96 -8.39 0.72
N SER A 87 -16.61 -8.50 1.99
CA SER A 87 -15.21 -8.60 2.40
C SER A 87 -14.67 -9.92 1.86
N PRO A 88 -13.68 -9.91 0.95
CA PRO A 88 -13.14 -11.16 0.42
C PRO A 88 -12.55 -11.98 1.57
N THR A 89 -12.82 -13.28 1.56
CA THR A 89 -12.19 -14.20 2.49
C THR A 89 -10.76 -14.50 2.05
N ILE A 90 -9.91 -14.99 2.96
CA ILE A 90 -8.51 -15.31 2.63
C ILE A 90 -8.47 -16.37 1.52
N GLU A 91 -9.45 -17.27 1.52
CA GLU A 91 -9.64 -18.33 0.55
C GLU A 91 -9.98 -17.79 -0.85
N ASP A 92 -10.71 -16.68 -0.96
CA ASP A 92 -11.02 -16.04 -2.25
C ASP A 92 -9.79 -15.37 -2.89
N ILE A 93 -8.86 -14.90 -2.05
CA ILE A 93 -7.64 -14.21 -2.49
C ILE A 93 -6.55 -15.22 -2.86
N VAL A 94 -6.40 -16.28 -2.06
CA VAL A 94 -5.27 -17.24 -2.17
C VAL A 94 -5.67 -18.51 -2.92
N GLY A 95 -6.96 -18.77 -3.09
CA GLY A 95 -7.49 -19.95 -3.77
C GLY A 95 -7.50 -21.22 -2.90
N PRO A 96 -8.25 -22.27 -3.31
CA PRO A 96 -8.48 -23.47 -2.49
C PRO A 96 -7.21 -24.30 -2.22
N ASP A 97 -6.19 -24.19 -3.07
CA ASP A 97 -4.91 -24.91 -2.92
C ASP A 97 -3.81 -24.09 -2.24
N SER A 98 -4.17 -22.92 -1.68
CA SER A 98 -3.35 -22.02 -0.87
C SER A 98 -2.38 -22.73 0.08
N ILE A 99 -2.85 -23.76 0.78
CA ILE A 99 -2.09 -24.48 1.80
C ILE A 99 -0.93 -25.32 1.20
N ARG A 100 -1.04 -25.76 -0.07
CA ARG A 100 0.04 -26.51 -0.74
C ARG A 100 1.12 -25.62 -1.34
N GLY A 101 0.86 -24.31 -1.47
CA GLY A 101 1.73 -23.38 -2.17
C GLY A 101 1.77 -23.61 -3.69
N SER A 102 2.44 -22.72 -4.42
CA SER A 102 2.55 -22.78 -5.90
C SER A 102 3.44 -23.92 -6.42
N ALA A 103 3.83 -24.84 -5.55
CA ALA A 103 4.68 -25.99 -5.86
C ALA A 103 3.92 -26.94 -6.79
N ARG A 104 4.41 -27.09 -8.03
CA ARG A 104 3.89 -28.09 -8.97
C ARG A 104 4.12 -29.49 -8.40
N TYR A 105 3.24 -30.44 -8.73
CA TYR A 105 3.39 -31.86 -8.38
C TYR A 105 4.84 -32.33 -8.63
N GLY A 106 5.59 -32.58 -7.54
CA GLY A 106 6.98 -33.06 -7.57
C GLY A 106 8.07 -32.05 -7.22
N SER A 107 7.76 -30.77 -6.99
CA SER A 107 8.74 -29.82 -6.42
C SER A 107 8.70 -29.82 -4.89
N LEU A 108 9.87 -29.72 -4.26
CA LEU A 108 10.00 -29.57 -2.80
C LEU A 108 9.21 -28.33 -2.33
N THR A 109 8.41 -28.51 -1.29
CA THR A 109 7.83 -27.39 -0.55
C THR A 109 8.94 -26.60 0.14
N HIS A 110 8.66 -25.33 0.46
CA HIS A 110 9.63 -24.50 1.18
C HIS A 110 10.06 -25.14 2.50
N GLN A 111 9.15 -25.83 3.21
CA GLN A 111 9.45 -26.55 4.44
C GLN A 111 10.37 -27.74 4.20
N GLU A 112 10.09 -28.58 3.20
CA GLU A 112 10.98 -29.72 2.86
C GLU A 112 12.38 -29.24 2.42
N PHE A 113 12.45 -28.10 1.74
CA PHE A 113 13.73 -27.47 1.41
C PHE A 113 14.46 -27.02 2.69
N LEU A 114 13.78 -26.30 3.57
CA LEU A 114 14.36 -25.85 4.84
C LEU A 114 14.80 -27.03 5.71
N ASP A 115 14.04 -28.12 5.75
CA ASP A 115 14.39 -29.33 6.49
C ASP A 115 15.63 -30.03 5.95
N MET A 116 15.89 -29.91 4.65
CA MET A 116 17.06 -30.48 4.01
C MET A 116 18.31 -29.62 4.18
N VAL A 117 18.18 -28.28 4.11
CA VAL A 117 19.34 -27.36 4.14
C VAL A 117 19.64 -26.79 5.52
N THR A 118 18.69 -26.87 6.45
CA THR A 118 18.82 -26.32 7.80
C THR A 118 19.05 -27.48 8.78
N PRO A 119 20.24 -27.61 9.37
CA PRO A 119 20.50 -28.59 10.42
C PRO A 119 19.47 -28.47 11.53
N LYS A 120 19.03 -29.61 12.09
CA LYS A 120 17.97 -29.65 13.10
C LYS A 120 18.27 -28.75 14.30
N ASP A 121 19.53 -28.57 14.67
CA ASP A 121 19.91 -27.77 15.83
C ASP A 121 19.70 -26.25 15.66
N VAL A 122 19.49 -25.77 14.43
CA VAL A 122 19.28 -24.33 14.11
C VAL A 122 17.95 -24.05 13.44
N GLN A 123 17.10 -25.07 13.27
CA GLN A 123 15.72 -24.86 12.86
C GLN A 123 15.00 -24.10 13.98
N GLY A 124 14.40 -22.95 13.69
CA GLY A 124 13.74 -22.09 14.70
C GLY A 124 12.63 -22.77 15.50
N TYR A 125 12.14 -23.94 15.04
CA TYR A 125 11.16 -24.79 15.72
C TYR A 125 11.76 -26.00 16.45
N ALA A 126 13.06 -26.29 16.29
CA ALA A 126 13.74 -27.39 16.96
C ALA A 126 14.28 -27.01 18.36
N ALA A 127 14.19 -25.73 18.74
CA ALA A 127 14.58 -25.24 20.06
C ALA A 127 13.63 -25.69 21.21
N PHE A 128 12.62 -26.52 20.93
CA PHE A 128 11.74 -27.07 21.96
C PHE A 128 12.16 -28.50 22.29
N SER A 129 13.30 -28.66 22.96
CA SER A 129 13.48 -29.85 23.79
C SER A 129 12.33 -29.88 24.82
N ASN A 130 11.80 -31.06 25.16
CA ASN A 130 10.56 -31.22 25.97
C ASN A 130 10.51 -30.43 27.31
N ARG A 131 11.64 -29.94 27.83
CA ARG A 131 11.69 -29.07 29.01
C ARG A 131 11.66 -27.57 28.70
N GLU A 132 12.23 -27.15 27.57
CA GLU A 132 12.20 -25.75 27.10
C GLU A 132 10.87 -25.41 26.42
N GLY A 133 10.17 -26.40 25.88
CA GLY A 133 8.79 -26.24 25.40
C GLY A 133 7.82 -25.82 26.51
N ALA A 134 8.01 -26.32 27.73
CA ALA A 134 7.15 -25.97 28.87
C ALA A 134 7.35 -24.52 29.33
N THR A 135 8.58 -24.01 29.30
CA THR A 135 8.85 -22.60 29.66
C THR A 135 8.29 -21.66 28.61
N VAL A 136 8.45 -21.96 27.32
CA VAL A 136 7.89 -21.13 26.26
C VAL A 136 6.36 -21.19 26.22
N ALA A 137 5.77 -22.35 26.49
CA ALA A 137 4.32 -22.48 26.64
C ALA A 137 3.80 -21.66 27.83
N ALA A 138 4.48 -21.68 28.98
CA ALA A 138 4.12 -20.88 30.14
C ALA A 138 4.21 -19.38 29.85
N THR A 139 5.27 -18.93 29.16
CA THR A 139 5.41 -17.53 28.74
C THR A 139 4.31 -17.12 27.76
N SER A 140 3.97 -17.98 26.81
CA SER A 140 2.90 -17.72 25.82
C SER A 140 1.53 -17.64 26.50
N PHE A 141 1.26 -18.53 27.46
CA PHE A 141 0.02 -18.50 28.24
C PHE A 141 -0.08 -17.25 29.09
N LEU A 142 1.03 -16.82 29.71
CA LEU A 142 1.06 -15.58 30.48
C LEU A 142 0.77 -14.37 29.59
N PHE A 143 1.38 -14.29 28.40
CA PHE A 143 1.09 -13.23 27.43
C PHE A 143 -0.37 -13.23 26.96
N GLN A 144 -0.94 -14.41 26.72
CA GLN A 144 -2.34 -14.52 26.35
C GLN A 144 -3.27 -14.05 27.49
N TRP A 145 -2.97 -14.43 28.72
CA TRP A 145 -3.73 -14.01 29.89
C TRP A 145 -3.65 -12.49 30.11
N THR A 146 -2.46 -11.89 29.98
CA THR A 146 -2.32 -10.43 30.11
C THR A 146 -3.02 -9.68 28.98
N LEU A 147 -3.00 -10.19 27.76
CA LEU A 147 -3.74 -9.61 26.63
C LEU A 147 -5.25 -9.65 26.84
N GLN A 148 -5.79 -10.80 27.28
CA GLN A 148 -7.21 -10.92 27.62
C GLN A 148 -7.62 -9.93 28.71
N LYS A 149 -6.78 -9.78 29.73
CA LYS A 149 -7.04 -8.82 30.83
C LYS A 149 -7.02 -7.38 30.34
N ALA A 150 -6.07 -7.01 29.49
CA ALA A 150 -6.00 -5.68 28.89
C ALA A 150 -7.25 -5.36 28.05
N ILE A 151 -7.72 -6.32 27.24
CA ILE A 151 -8.95 -6.17 26.44
C ILE A 151 -10.18 -6.01 27.34
N GLN A 152 -10.30 -6.81 28.42
CA GLN A 152 -11.40 -6.67 29.37
C GLN A 152 -11.43 -5.27 30.00
N THR A 153 -10.28 -4.79 30.50
CA THR A 153 -10.21 -3.44 31.09
C THR A 153 -10.56 -2.35 30.07
N PHE A 154 -10.17 -2.50 28.80
CA PHE A 154 -10.51 -1.55 27.75
C PHE A 154 -12.03 -1.54 27.47
N ASN A 155 -12.65 -2.73 27.36
CA ASN A 155 -14.08 -2.83 27.13
C ASN A 155 -14.89 -2.28 28.32
N GLU A 156 -14.45 -2.54 29.55
CA GLU A 156 -15.06 -1.99 30.76
C GLU A 156 -15.04 -0.45 30.74
N THR A 157 -13.90 0.17 30.42
CA THR A 157 -13.82 1.64 30.30
C THR A 157 -14.73 2.20 29.19
N GLN A 158 -14.80 1.54 28.04
CA GLN A 158 -15.71 1.90 26.95
C GLN A 158 -17.18 1.82 27.39
N ASP A 159 -17.56 0.77 28.11
CA ASP A 159 -18.93 0.60 28.59
C ASP A 159 -19.30 1.64 29.66
N GLU A 160 -18.36 2.06 30.51
CA GLU A 160 -18.57 3.19 31.42
C GLU A 160 -18.83 4.49 30.66
N HIS A 161 -18.04 4.79 29.63
CA HIS A 161 -18.26 5.96 28.77
C HIS A 161 -19.60 5.92 28.05
N ARG A 162 -20.01 4.76 27.51
CA ARG A 162 -21.32 4.59 26.87
C ARG A 162 -22.46 4.78 27.86
N ARG A 163 -22.35 4.24 29.08
CA ARG A 163 -23.35 4.45 30.15
C ARG A 163 -23.41 5.92 30.57
N ALA A 164 -22.28 6.61 30.64
CA ALA A 164 -22.24 8.03 30.97
C ALA A 164 -22.90 8.88 29.88
N ALA A 165 -22.62 8.60 28.60
CA ALA A 165 -23.26 9.26 27.46
C ALA A 165 -24.78 9.02 27.45
N ALA A 166 -25.23 7.77 27.64
CA ALA A 166 -26.65 7.45 27.73
C ALA A 166 -27.36 8.18 28.88
N ARG A 167 -26.69 8.34 30.04
CA ARG A 167 -27.24 9.15 31.14
C ARG A 167 -27.37 10.62 30.77
N GLN A 168 -26.40 11.17 30.04
CA GLN A 168 -26.45 12.56 29.57
C GLN A 168 -27.58 12.76 28.55
N GLU A 169 -27.75 11.84 27.60
CA GLU A 169 -28.86 11.87 26.63
C GLU A 169 -30.23 11.85 27.32
N VAL A 170 -30.39 11.03 28.36
CA VAL A 170 -31.63 10.99 29.16
C VAL A 170 -31.87 12.31 29.91
N LEU A 171 -30.83 12.87 30.53
CA LEU A 171 -30.95 14.15 31.25
C LEU A 171 -31.30 15.29 30.30
N ASP A 172 -30.67 15.33 29.12
CA ASP A 172 -30.93 16.32 28.08
C ASP A 172 -32.38 16.22 27.56
N ALA A 173 -32.86 15.00 27.32
CA ALA A 173 -34.26 14.74 26.94
C ALA A 173 -35.25 15.17 28.04
N LEU A 174 -34.92 14.97 29.32
CA LEU A 174 -35.76 15.42 30.43
C LEU A 174 -35.79 16.95 30.52
N SER A 175 -34.65 17.64 30.39
CA SER A 175 -34.63 19.11 30.38
C SER A 175 -35.38 19.70 29.19
N ALA A 176 -35.23 19.11 27.99
CA ALA A 176 -35.99 19.54 26.81
C ALA A 176 -37.51 19.37 27.00
N LEU A 177 -37.93 18.30 27.68
CA LEU A 177 -39.34 18.07 28.01
C LEU A 177 -39.86 19.11 29.02
N GLU A 178 -39.06 19.45 30.04
CA GLU A 178 -39.39 20.49 31.02
C GLU A 178 -39.51 21.87 30.36
N GLU A 179 -38.61 22.23 29.44
CA GLU A 179 -38.67 23.47 28.67
C GLU A 179 -39.92 23.53 27.77
N ALA A 180 -40.22 22.43 27.05
CA ALA A 180 -41.42 22.35 26.23
C ALA A 180 -42.70 22.50 27.06
N ARG A 181 -42.70 21.94 28.28
CA ARG A 181 -43.81 22.06 29.23
C ARG A 181 -43.94 23.47 29.79
N ALA A 182 -42.83 24.12 30.13
CA ALA A 182 -42.79 25.51 30.58
C ALA A 182 -43.35 26.44 29.49
N LYS A 183 -42.95 26.22 28.23
CA LYS A 183 -43.48 26.94 27.07
C LYS A 183 -44.98 26.72 26.85
N ALA A 184 -45.50 25.53 27.20
CA ALA A 184 -46.92 25.22 27.15
C ALA A 184 -47.73 25.77 28.35
N GLY A 185 -47.09 26.46 29.30
CA GLY A 185 -47.76 27.11 30.44
C GLY A 185 -48.26 26.13 31.52
N LEU A 186 -47.75 24.91 31.54
CA LEU A 186 -48.12 23.89 32.53
C LEU A 186 -47.20 24.00 33.76
N SER A 187 -47.78 24.01 34.97
CA SER A 187 -47.04 24.11 36.22
C SER A 187 -46.11 22.91 36.48
N PRO A 188 -44.95 23.11 37.15
CA PRO A 188 -44.08 22.03 37.57
C PRO A 188 -44.80 21.13 38.59
N LYS A 189 -44.46 19.83 38.60
CA LYS A 189 -45.05 18.84 39.51
C LYS A 189 -44.13 18.60 40.69
#